data_AF-A0A317UNX8-F1
#
_entry.id   AF-A0A317UNX8-F1
#
_cell.length_a   1.000
_cell.length_b   1.000
_cell.length_c   1.000
_cell.angle_alpha   90.00
_cell.angle_beta   90.00
_cell.angle_gamma   90.00
#
_symmetry.space_group_name_H-M   'P 1'
#
loop_
_entity.id
_entity.type
_entity.pdbx_description
1 polymer ?
#
loop_
_entity_poly.entity_id
_entity_poly.type
_entity_poly.pdbx_seq_one_letter_code
_entity_poly.pdbx_strand_id
1 'polypeptide(L)'
;MATYGVLVFRATKLDDARHFAFARQLGESIVDNTVGKPGVPDRLGSRGKLMDVGNVDSKGRVLSPSYWRAQLFRGTRLFLVDGSFTQRRAGYSLLREHKLPPKGTGGATAFADTRTAYADLAEETKAEI
;
A
#
# COMPACT_ATOMS: atom_id res chain seq x y z
N MET A 1 3.75 -16.28 17.17
CA MET A 1 3.93 -14.87 16.75
C MET A 1 4.53 -14.85 15.35
N ALA A 2 4.31 -13.78 14.57
CA ALA A 2 4.90 -13.61 13.24
C ALA A 2 6.40 -13.27 13.33
N THR A 3 7.24 -14.03 12.63
CA THR A 3 8.71 -13.86 12.64
C THR A 3 9.16 -12.67 11.79
N TYR A 4 8.69 -12.59 10.55
CA TYR A 4 9.09 -11.56 9.59
C TYR A 4 8.04 -10.45 9.48
N GLY A 5 8.50 -9.19 9.42
CA GLY A 5 7.61 -8.03 9.20
C GLY A 5 7.22 -7.81 7.73
N VAL A 6 8.02 -8.32 6.79
CA VAL A 6 7.80 -8.18 5.34
C VAL A 6 8.08 -9.50 4.65
N LEU A 7 7.21 -9.89 3.71
CA LEU A 7 7.38 -11.06 2.86
C LEU A 7 7.41 -10.63 1.39
N VAL A 8 8.39 -11.13 0.63
CA VAL A 8 8.54 -10.82 -0.79
C VAL A 8 8.33 -12.08 -1.61
N PHE A 9 7.26 -12.08 -2.40
CA PHE A 9 6.95 -13.17 -3.33
C PHE A 9 7.31 -12.73 -4.75
N ARG A 10 8.28 -13.40 -5.36
CA ARG A 10 8.73 -13.11 -6.74
C ARG A 10 7.99 -13.99 -7.74
N ALA A 11 7.80 -13.48 -8.96
CA ALA A 11 7.23 -14.24 -10.08
C ALA A 11 5.91 -14.96 -9.77
N THR A 12 5.03 -14.34 -8.97
CA THR A 12 3.78 -14.96 -8.48
C THR A 12 2.77 -15.26 -9.59
N LYS A 13 2.91 -14.61 -10.75
CA LYS A 13 1.96 -14.65 -11.88
C LYS A 13 0.52 -14.36 -11.46
N LEU A 14 0.28 -13.69 -10.32
CA LEU A 14 -1.07 -13.31 -9.90
C LEU A 14 -1.64 -12.28 -10.87
N ASP A 15 -2.96 -12.32 -11.07
CA ASP A 15 -3.77 -11.24 -11.61
C ASP A 15 -4.56 -10.58 -10.46
N ASP A 16 -5.37 -9.57 -10.76
CA ASP A 16 -6.11 -8.79 -9.76
C ASP A 16 -7.11 -9.65 -8.99
N ALA A 17 -7.80 -10.57 -9.68
CA ALA A 17 -8.77 -11.46 -9.07
C ALA A 17 -8.10 -12.45 -8.10
N ARG A 18 -6.99 -13.07 -8.51
CA ARG A 18 -6.23 -14.00 -7.66
C ARG A 18 -5.48 -13.28 -6.54
N HIS A 19 -5.02 -12.05 -6.76
CA HIS A 19 -4.45 -11.22 -5.71
C HIS A 19 -5.47 -10.91 -4.61
N PHE A 20 -6.69 -10.51 -4.99
CA PHE A 20 -7.78 -10.31 -4.05
C PHE A 20 -8.19 -11.61 -3.34
N ALA A 21 -8.30 -12.72 -4.08
CA ALA A 21 -8.63 -14.02 -3.50
C ALA A 21 -7.57 -14.50 -2.50
N PHE A 22 -6.29 -14.23 -2.74
CA PHE A 22 -5.22 -14.50 -1.79
C PHE A 22 -5.34 -13.62 -0.54
N ALA A 23 -5.54 -12.30 -0.70
CA ALA A 23 -5.75 -11.38 0.42
C ALA A 23 -6.94 -11.82 1.30
N ARG A 24 -7.99 -12.38 0.70
CA ARG A 24 -9.16 -12.90 1.41
C ARG A 24 -8.87 -14.08 2.34
N GLN A 25 -7.83 -14.86 2.07
CA GLN A 25 -7.42 -15.95 2.94
C GLN A 25 -6.77 -15.45 4.24
N LEU A 26 -6.35 -14.17 4.29
CA LEU A 26 -5.70 -13.55 5.45
C LEU A 26 -6.67 -12.77 6.35
N GLY A 27 -7.96 -12.73 6.00
CA GLY A 27 -9.00 -12.03 6.75
C GLY A 27 -9.92 -11.21 5.85
N GLU A 28 -10.72 -10.33 6.45
CA GLU A 28 -11.58 -9.36 5.75
C GLU A 28 -10.81 -8.14 5.23
N SER A 29 -11.30 -7.52 4.14
CA SER A 29 -10.57 -6.44 3.47
C SER A 29 -10.99 -5.13 4.06
N ILE A 30 -10.00 -4.29 4.28
CA ILE A 30 -10.20 -2.88 4.51
C ILE A 30 -9.77 -2.21 3.22
N VAL A 31 -10.74 -1.72 2.44
CA VAL A 31 -10.47 -0.95 1.23
C VAL A 31 -11.09 0.42 1.42
N ASP A 32 -10.24 1.44 1.46
CA ASP A 32 -10.72 2.81 1.45
C ASP A 32 -11.19 3.16 0.03
N ASN A 33 -12.48 3.47 -0.08
CA ASN A 33 -13.11 3.88 -1.32
C ASN A 33 -12.94 5.38 -1.60
N THR A 34 -12.13 6.13 -0.85
CA THR A 34 -11.85 7.56 -1.12
C THR A 34 -11.28 7.82 -2.51
N VAL A 35 -10.60 6.83 -3.12
CA VAL A 35 -10.12 6.90 -4.51
C VAL A 35 -11.22 6.49 -5.52
N GLY A 36 -12.29 5.85 -5.06
CA GLY A 36 -13.45 5.41 -5.82
C GLY A 36 -14.63 6.40 -5.83
N LYS A 37 -14.36 7.71 -5.76
CA LYS A 37 -15.43 8.73 -5.90
C LYS A 37 -16.18 8.55 -7.22
N PRO A 38 -17.50 8.88 -7.26
CA PRO A 38 -18.25 8.94 -8.52
C PRO A 38 -17.48 9.77 -9.56
N GLY A 39 -17.32 9.22 -10.77
CA GLY A 39 -16.58 9.86 -11.87
C GLY A 39 -15.09 9.52 -11.97
N VAL A 40 -14.50 8.80 -11.00
CA VAL A 40 -13.13 8.27 -11.14
C VAL A 40 -13.16 6.93 -11.88
N PRO A 41 -12.44 6.79 -13.02
CA PRO A 41 -12.37 5.53 -13.75
C PRO A 41 -11.81 4.40 -12.87
N ASP A 42 -12.52 3.27 -12.83
CA ASP A 42 -12.03 2.05 -12.19
C ASP A 42 -11.13 1.28 -13.16
N ARG A 43 -9.86 1.67 -13.21
CA ARG A 43 -8.86 1.10 -14.11
C ARG A 43 -8.65 -0.41 -13.88
N LEU A 44 -8.81 -0.89 -12.64
CA LEU A 44 -8.56 -2.28 -12.26
C LEU A 44 -9.83 -3.14 -12.26
N GLY A 45 -11.01 -2.56 -12.49
CA GLY A 45 -12.29 -3.27 -12.39
C GLY A 45 -12.52 -3.86 -10.99
N SER A 46 -11.90 -3.26 -9.97
CA SER A 46 -11.75 -3.81 -8.64
C SER A 46 -12.35 -2.90 -7.58
N ARG A 47 -13.31 -2.04 -7.94
CA ARG A 47 -13.99 -1.13 -7.01
C ARG A 47 -14.47 -1.88 -5.76
N GLY A 48 -14.08 -1.36 -4.59
CA GLY A 48 -14.37 -1.98 -3.29
C GLY A 48 -13.57 -3.24 -2.95
N LYS A 49 -12.63 -3.68 -3.81
CA LYS A 49 -11.83 -4.88 -3.63
C LYS A 49 -10.33 -4.60 -3.55
N LEU A 50 -9.82 -3.72 -4.42
CA LEU A 50 -8.41 -3.29 -4.42
C LEU A 50 -8.34 -1.76 -4.50
N MET A 51 -7.27 -1.22 -3.91
CA MET A 51 -6.91 0.19 -4.04
C MET A 51 -5.87 0.36 -5.15
N ASP A 52 -6.19 1.14 -6.17
CA ASP A 52 -5.24 1.48 -7.22
C ASP A 52 -4.32 2.62 -6.77
N VAL A 53 -3.14 2.26 -6.28
CA VAL A 53 -2.08 3.20 -5.85
C VAL A 53 -1.12 3.59 -6.99
N GLY A 54 -1.44 3.22 -8.23
CA GLY A 54 -0.65 3.57 -9.41
C GLY A 54 -0.77 5.05 -9.80
N ASN A 55 0.25 5.54 -10.51
CA ASN A 55 0.33 6.91 -11.03
C ASN A 55 -0.06 7.02 -12.52
N VAL A 56 -0.86 6.08 -13.04
CA VAL A 56 -1.31 6.07 -14.44
C VAL A 56 -2.84 6.10 -14.54
N ASP A 57 -3.34 6.70 -15.62
CA ASP A 57 -4.77 6.71 -15.96
C ASP A 57 -5.23 5.39 -16.62
N SER A 58 -6.52 5.31 -16.97
CA SER A 58 -7.10 4.15 -17.65
C SER A 58 -6.54 3.88 -19.06
N LYS A 59 -5.84 4.85 -19.64
CA LYS A 59 -5.13 4.72 -20.93
C LYS A 59 -3.63 4.42 -20.73
N GLY A 60 -3.18 4.22 -19.48
CA GLY A 60 -1.79 3.94 -19.15
C GLY A 60 -0.86 5.17 -19.19
N ARG A 61 -1.42 6.39 -19.26
CA ARG A 61 -0.64 7.63 -19.28
C ARG A 61 -0.36 8.08 -17.85
N VAL A 62 0.85 8.57 -17.61
CA VAL A 62 1.25 9.10 -16.29
C VAL A 62 0.37 10.30 -15.94
N LEU A 63 -0.17 10.30 -14.71
CA LEU A 63 -0.98 11.38 -14.19
C LEU A 63 -0.14 12.67 -14.06
N SER A 64 -0.74 13.82 -14.39
CA SER A 64 -0.11 15.12 -14.14
C SER A 64 0.20 15.27 -12.64
N PRO A 65 1.36 15.83 -12.25
CA PRO A 65 1.66 16.13 -10.85
C PRO A 65 0.66 17.08 -10.19
N SER A 66 -0.06 17.91 -10.96
CA SER A 66 -1.12 18.79 -10.46
C SER A 66 -2.48 18.08 -10.30
N TYR A 67 -2.62 16.85 -10.80
CA TYR A 67 -3.84 16.09 -10.67
C TYR A 67 -4.06 15.68 -9.21
N TRP A 68 -5.30 15.85 -8.70
CA TRP A 68 -5.62 15.66 -7.29
C TRP A 68 -5.19 14.29 -6.75
N ARG A 69 -5.33 13.22 -7.54
CA ARG A 69 -4.92 11.86 -7.14
C ARG A 69 -3.41 11.74 -7.01
N ALA A 70 -2.66 12.37 -7.92
CA ALA A 70 -1.19 12.41 -7.84
C ALA A 70 -0.73 13.16 -6.59
N GLN A 71 -1.44 14.23 -6.21
CA GLN A 71 -1.17 14.99 -4.98
C GLN A 71 -1.52 14.18 -3.72
N LEU A 72 -2.67 13.50 -3.69
CA LEU A 72 -3.07 12.63 -2.59
C LEU A 72 -2.02 11.55 -2.30
N PHE A 73 -1.55 10.86 -3.35
CA PHE A 73 -0.54 9.81 -3.22
C PHE A 73 0.90 10.33 -3.00
N ARG A 74 1.14 11.65 -2.89
CA ARG A 74 2.44 12.11 -2.37
C ARG A 74 2.63 11.73 -0.90
N GLY A 75 1.54 11.55 -0.14
CA GLY A 75 1.60 11.13 1.26
C GLY A 75 2.27 9.77 1.44
N THR A 76 2.19 8.87 0.45
CA THR A 76 2.84 7.55 0.51
C THR A 76 4.37 7.60 0.38
N ARG A 77 4.94 8.79 0.20
CA ARG A 77 6.40 9.02 0.23
C ARG A 77 6.94 9.22 1.64
N LEU A 78 6.07 9.35 2.64
CA LEU A 78 6.44 9.43 4.05
C LEU A 78 6.34 8.04 4.69
N PHE A 79 7.07 7.82 5.77
CA PHE A 79 6.87 6.63 6.60
C PHE A 79 5.46 6.67 7.20
N LEU A 80 4.71 5.61 6.95
CA LEU A 80 3.33 5.47 7.40
C LEU A 80 3.02 4.01 7.73
N VAL A 81 1.95 3.81 8.49
CA VAL A 81 1.30 2.52 8.69
C VAL A 81 -0.09 2.60 8.06
N ASP A 82 -0.39 1.70 7.13
CA ASP A 82 -1.67 1.66 6.42
C ASP A 82 -2.84 1.48 7.40
N GLY A 83 -3.90 2.27 7.23
CA GLY A 83 -5.07 2.22 8.11
C GLY A 83 -4.80 2.66 9.55
N SER A 84 -3.67 3.33 9.83
CA SER A 84 -3.40 3.86 11.18
C SER A 84 -4.38 4.95 11.64
N PHE A 85 -5.04 5.61 10.69
CA PHE A 85 -6.06 6.63 10.91
C PHE A 85 -7.49 6.09 11.02
N THR A 86 -7.71 4.79 10.77
CA THR A 86 -9.03 4.15 10.85
C THR A 86 -9.20 3.45 12.20
N GLN A 87 -10.43 3.43 12.73
CA GLN A 87 -10.74 2.68 13.98
C GLN A 87 -10.41 1.20 13.84
N ARG A 88 -10.74 0.62 12.69
CA ARG A 88 -10.32 -0.73 12.31
C ARG A 88 -8.96 -0.64 11.62
N ARG A 89 -7.89 -1.02 12.30
CA ARG A 89 -6.53 -1.02 11.75
C ARG A 89 -6.31 -2.19 10.77
N ALA A 90 -5.49 -1.97 9.75
CA ALA A 90 -5.06 -3.04 8.87
C ALA A 90 -4.03 -3.94 9.57
N GLY A 91 -4.23 -5.26 9.51
CA GLY A 91 -3.25 -6.24 10.00
C GLY A 91 -2.19 -6.60 8.96
N TYR A 92 -2.56 -6.60 7.68
CA TYR A 92 -1.67 -6.89 6.56
C TYR A 92 -1.94 -5.92 5.41
N SER A 93 -0.87 -5.44 4.79
CA SER A 93 -0.91 -4.74 3.51
C SER A 93 -0.29 -5.62 2.44
N LEU A 94 -1.01 -5.80 1.33
CA LEU A 94 -0.55 -6.60 0.20
C LEU A 94 -0.42 -5.68 -1.02
N LEU A 95 0.79 -5.62 -1.58
CA LEU A 95 1.10 -4.82 -2.75
C LEU A 95 1.47 -5.73 -3.92
N ARG A 96 0.79 -5.57 -5.05
CA ARG A 96 1.12 -6.24 -6.31
C ARG A 96 1.58 -5.20 -7.32
N GLU A 97 2.77 -5.42 -7.86
CA GLU A 97 3.33 -4.63 -8.94
C GLU A 97 2.71 -5.01 -10.29
N HIS A 98 2.02 -4.07 -10.94
CA HIS A 98 1.54 -4.24 -12.31
C HIS A 98 2.61 -3.89 -13.34
N LYS A 99 3.33 -2.80 -13.08
CA LYS A 99 4.37 -2.26 -13.96
C LYS A 99 5.33 -1.42 -13.12
N LEU A 100 6.59 -1.79 -13.13
CA LEU A 100 7.67 -1.02 -12.53
C LEU A 100 7.89 0.30 -13.30
N PRO A 101 8.28 1.39 -12.62
CA PRO A 101 8.78 2.56 -13.30
C PRO A 101 10.08 2.25 -14.05
N PRO A 102 10.49 3.07 -15.03
CA PRO A 102 11.75 2.88 -15.74
C PRO A 102 12.94 2.76 -14.78
N LYS A 103 13.95 1.97 -15.16
CA LYS A 103 15.16 1.83 -14.34
C LYS A 103 15.80 3.21 -14.12
N GLY A 104 16.22 3.48 -12.87
CA GLY A 104 16.88 4.73 -12.49
C GLY A 104 15.95 5.86 -12.07
N THR A 105 14.62 5.70 -12.14
CA THR A 105 13.68 6.77 -11.75
C THR A 105 13.18 6.65 -10.30
N GLY A 106 13.79 5.79 -9.48
CA GLY A 106 13.37 5.54 -8.10
C GLY A 106 12.10 4.70 -7.98
N GLY A 107 11.30 4.94 -6.94
CA GLY A 107 10.04 4.21 -6.68
C GLY A 107 10.19 2.96 -5.80
N ALA A 108 11.32 2.80 -5.12
CA ALA A 108 11.50 1.74 -4.15
C ALA A 108 10.57 1.92 -2.94
N THR A 109 10.02 0.82 -2.42
CA THR A 109 9.31 0.80 -1.15
C THR A 109 10.30 0.49 -0.04
N ALA A 110 10.46 1.43 0.89
CA ALA A 110 11.24 1.22 2.11
C ALA A 110 10.34 0.68 3.24
N PHE A 111 10.91 -0.17 4.09
CA PHE A 111 10.24 -0.73 5.27
C PHE A 111 11.11 -0.48 6.50
N ALA A 112 10.48 -0.27 7.66
CA ALA A 112 11.15 -0.11 8.94
C ALA A 112 10.52 -1.05 9.98
N ASP A 113 11.33 -1.83 10.69
CA ASP A 113 10.85 -2.71 11.76
C ASP A 113 10.73 -1.92 13.07
N THR A 114 9.51 -1.54 13.41
CA THR A 114 9.24 -0.78 14.63
C THR A 114 9.44 -1.60 15.91
N ARG A 115 9.49 -2.94 15.83
CA ARG A 115 9.75 -3.80 16.98
C ARG A 115 11.21 -3.70 17.39
N THR A 116 12.12 -3.82 16.42
CA THR A 116 13.55 -3.59 16.63
C THR A 116 13.81 -2.15 17.03
N ALA A 117 13.18 -1.19 16.34
CA ALA A 117 13.33 0.22 16.69
C ALA A 117 12.93 0.51 18.14
N TYR A 118 11.83 -0.07 18.64
CA TYR A 118 11.42 0.06 20.05
C TYR A 118 12.40 -0.65 20.98
N ALA A 119 12.84 -1.87 20.64
CA ALA A 119 13.79 -2.63 21.46
C ALA A 119 15.12 -1.90 21.65
N ASP A 120 15.59 -1.17 20.63
CA ASP A 120 16.84 -0.41 20.62
C ASP A 120 16.74 0.95 21.35
N LEU A 121 15.55 1.36 21.79
CA LEU A 121 15.40 2.59 22.60
C LEU A 121 16.08 2.44 23.96
N ALA A 122 16.58 3.56 24.50
CA ALA A 122 17.03 3.64 25.88
C ALA A 122 15.85 3.36 26.84
N GLU A 123 16.12 2.75 28.00
CA GLU A 123 15.08 2.38 28.97
C GLU A 123 14.33 3.61 29.49
N GLU A 124 15.02 4.74 29.64
CA GLU A 124 14.40 6.01 30.03
C GLU A 124 13.35 6.46 29.01
N THR A 125 13.64 6.32 27.71
CA THR A 125 12.67 6.64 26.65
C THR A 125 11.53 5.64 26.60
N LYS A 126 11.79 4.34 26.81
CA LYS A 126 10.73 3.32 26.87
C LYS A 126 9.78 3.53 28.05
N ALA A 127 10.27 4.05 29.16
CA ALA A 127 9.47 4.36 30.34
C ALA A 127 8.61 5.63 30.18
N GLU A 128 9.00 6.53 29.26
CA GLU A 128 8.26 7.76 28.96
C GLU A 128 7.09 7.54 27.99
N ILE A 129 7.25 6.66 27.00
CA ILE A 129 6.27 6.42 25.91
C ILE A 129 5.29 5.28 26.19
#